data_AF-A0A6H5HDK2-F1
#
_entry.id   AF-A0A6H5HDK2-F1
#
_cell.length_a   1.000
_cell.length_b   1.000
_cell.length_c   1.000
_cell.angle_alpha   90.00
_cell.angle_beta   90.00
_cell.angle_gamma   90.00
#
_symmetry.space_group_name_H-M   'P 1'
#
loop_
_entity.id
_entity.type
_entity.pdbx_description
1 polymer ?
#
loop_
_entity_poly.entity_id
_entity_poly.type
_entity_poly.pdbx_seq_one_letter_code
_entity_poly.pdbx_strand_id
1 'polypeptide(L)'
;MSRLFTLSSTESLMSATIFPPIELDVNAEYGIGLRTFMSYNTISNIKKDITDHFHIFGDEAITFPAGTYGTEEIFEFIEKRVEETRIARDLPPEKHNIKFSVDSSTGHVRFIATFDVSMMEDNSIGPLLGFTQKVLLLKDMTHTAPSPVNIFNYNSINIECNLLASDSYFNSSPSTILHSFNPDVDINYRIIHSPSPIVYLRINRNVIDFIQLRVVDERGSLLDFRKENITIVLELIRLQ
;
A
#
# COMPACT_ATOMS: atom_id res chain seq x y z
N MET A 1 22.66 -19.90 20.38
CA MET A 1 21.62 -19.10 21.07
C MET A 1 21.08 -18.09 20.09
N SER A 2 19.76 -18.00 19.93
CA SER A 2 19.14 -16.92 19.16
C SER A 2 18.82 -15.73 20.06
N ARG A 3 18.85 -14.53 19.49
CA ARG A 3 18.43 -13.27 20.14
C ARG A 3 17.28 -12.68 19.35
N LEU A 4 16.30 -12.12 20.05
CA LEU A 4 15.13 -11.51 19.43
C LEU A 4 15.18 -9.99 19.57
N PHE A 5 14.79 -9.29 18.51
CA PHE A 5 14.57 -7.84 18.53
C PHE A 5 13.13 -7.56 18.15
N THR A 6 12.38 -6.91 19.03
CA THR A 6 11.01 -6.47 18.75
C THR A 6 11.02 -4.96 18.60
N LEU A 7 10.62 -4.48 17.42
CA LEU A 7 10.42 -3.05 17.16
C LEU A 7 8.93 -2.83 16.86
N SER A 8 8.35 -1.82 17.52
CA SER A 8 6.96 -1.40 17.28
C SER A 8 6.92 0.10 17.04
N SER A 9 6.14 0.55 16.06
CA SER A 9 6.02 1.96 15.68
C SER A 9 4.72 2.19 14.91
N THR A 10 4.25 3.43 14.91
CA THR A 10 3.17 3.90 14.03
C THR A 10 3.69 4.46 12.70
N GLU A 11 5.01 4.49 12.53
CA GLU A 11 5.71 4.90 11.31
C GLU A 11 6.38 3.69 10.65
N SER A 12 6.37 3.64 9.32
CA SER A 12 7.05 2.61 8.53
C SER A 12 8.57 2.73 8.51
N LEU A 13 9.11 3.86 8.98
CA LEU A 13 10.52 4.00 9.34
C LEU A 13 10.63 3.93 10.86
N MET A 14 11.27 2.88 11.38
CA MET A 14 11.42 2.69 12.82
C MET A 14 12.85 2.35 13.18
N SER A 15 13.27 2.75 14.37
CA SER A 15 14.62 2.52 14.85
C SER A 15 14.68 2.34 16.36
N ALA A 16 15.68 1.60 16.82
CA ALA A 16 15.97 1.41 18.23
C ALA A 16 17.48 1.48 18.48
N THR A 17 17.86 2.27 19.50
CA THR A 17 19.20 2.24 20.08
C THR A 17 19.27 1.14 21.11
N ILE A 18 20.31 0.31 21.05
CA ILE A 18 20.55 -0.80 21.96
C ILE A 18 21.63 -0.39 22.96
N PHE A 19 21.25 -0.37 24.24
CA PHE A 19 22.17 -0.09 25.33
C PHE A 19 22.00 -1.14 26.46
N PRO A 20 23.10 -1.81 26.89
CA PRO A 20 24.44 -1.75 26.31
C PRO A 20 24.49 -2.34 24.89
N PRO A 21 25.45 -1.92 24.04
CA PRO A 21 25.64 -2.53 22.72
C PRO A 21 25.84 -4.04 22.80
N ILE A 22 25.33 -4.74 21.79
CA ILE A 22 25.54 -6.18 21.66
C ILE A 22 26.85 -6.41 20.91
N GLU A 23 27.84 -6.95 21.62
CA GLU A 23 29.09 -7.43 21.03
C GLU A 23 28.94 -8.89 20.56
N LEU A 24 29.32 -9.15 19.32
CA LEU A 24 29.32 -10.45 18.66
C LEU A 24 30.74 -10.98 18.51
N ASP A 25 30.88 -12.31 18.49
CA ASP A 25 32.18 -12.97 18.30
C ASP A 25 32.72 -12.67 16.89
N VAL A 26 33.85 -11.97 16.80
CA VAL A 26 34.47 -11.59 15.52
C VAL A 26 34.90 -12.79 14.67
N ASN A 27 35.00 -13.98 15.26
CA ASN A 27 35.37 -15.21 14.57
C ASN A 27 34.15 -16.04 14.15
N ALA A 28 32.94 -15.48 14.26
CA ALA A 28 31.70 -16.15 13.94
C ALA A 28 30.89 -15.36 12.90
N GLU A 29 30.21 -16.08 12.01
CA GLU A 29 29.21 -15.47 11.14
C GLU A 29 27.86 -15.38 11.87
N TYR A 30 27.12 -14.30 11.61
CA TYR A 30 25.80 -14.09 12.17
C TYR A 30 24.80 -13.75 11.08
N GLY A 31 23.58 -14.25 11.24
CA GLY A 31 22.48 -14.03 10.33
C GLY A 31 21.29 -13.46 11.08
N ILE A 32 20.57 -12.55 10.43
CA ILE A 32 19.30 -12.00 10.93
C ILE A 32 18.18 -12.39 9.97
N GLY A 33 17.02 -12.74 10.54
CA GLY A 33 15.83 -13.17 9.81
C GLY A 33 14.58 -12.48 10.35
N LEU A 34 13.56 -12.37 9.51
CA LEU A 34 12.22 -11.98 9.97
C LEU A 34 11.56 -13.16 10.68
N ARG A 35 11.21 -12.97 11.94
CA ARG A 35 10.43 -13.96 12.69
C ARG A 35 8.93 -13.72 12.55
N THR A 36 8.50 -12.48 12.72
CA THR A 36 7.08 -12.10 12.63
C THR A 36 6.93 -10.63 12.24
N PHE A 37 5.96 -10.35 11.37
CA PHE A 37 5.42 -9.03 11.09
C PHE A 37 3.94 -9.00 11.50
N MET A 38 3.52 -7.92 12.17
CA MET A 38 2.12 -7.69 12.55
C MET A 38 1.71 -6.25 12.26
N SER A 39 0.55 -6.09 11.65
CA SER A 39 -0.13 -4.80 11.43
C SER A 39 -1.62 -5.08 11.14
N TYR A 40 -2.37 -4.09 10.69
CA TYR A 40 -3.62 -4.20 9.96
C TYR A 40 -3.40 -3.76 8.51
N ASN A 41 -4.23 -4.27 7.59
CA ASN A 41 -4.22 -3.88 6.19
C ASN A 41 -4.96 -2.56 6.01
N THR A 42 -4.42 -1.50 6.61
CA THR A 42 -4.90 -0.11 6.51
C THR A 42 -4.00 0.74 5.63
N ILE A 43 -3.31 0.10 4.67
CA ILE A 43 -2.42 0.81 3.74
C ILE A 43 -3.26 1.72 2.85
N SER A 44 -2.96 3.02 2.85
CA SER A 44 -3.80 4.02 2.17
C SER A 44 -3.70 3.92 0.64
N ASN A 45 -4.83 3.72 -0.04
CA ASN A 45 -4.92 3.73 -1.50
C ASN A 45 -5.46 5.06 -2.04
N ILE A 46 -6.30 5.76 -1.27
CA ILE A 46 -6.67 7.16 -1.50
C ILE A 46 -5.77 8.04 -0.64
N LYS A 47 -5.02 8.93 -1.30
CA LYS A 47 -4.05 9.84 -0.67
C LYS A 47 -4.42 11.28 -0.95
N LYS A 48 -4.45 12.08 0.11
CA LYS A 48 -4.80 13.50 0.04
C LYS A 48 -3.95 14.23 -0.99
N ASP A 49 -4.58 15.01 -1.86
CA ASP A 49 -3.97 15.81 -2.92
C ASP A 49 -3.18 15.00 -3.97
N ILE A 50 -3.27 13.66 -3.96
CA ILE A 50 -2.50 12.75 -4.84
C ILE A 50 -3.43 11.82 -5.63
N THR A 51 -4.40 11.17 -4.98
CA THR A 51 -5.34 10.22 -5.61
C THR A 51 -6.68 10.26 -4.87
N ASP A 52 -7.26 11.44 -4.74
CA ASP A 52 -8.44 11.69 -3.90
C ASP A 52 -9.57 12.43 -4.60
N HIS A 53 -9.50 12.64 -5.92
CA HIS A 53 -10.56 13.34 -6.66
C HIS A 53 -11.19 12.48 -7.75
N PHE A 54 -12.52 12.52 -7.84
CA PHE A 54 -13.25 12.09 -9.03
C PHE A 54 -13.81 13.33 -9.73
N HIS A 55 -13.34 13.62 -10.94
CA HIS A 55 -13.63 14.87 -11.64
C HIS A 55 -14.83 14.73 -12.57
N ILE A 56 -15.85 15.55 -12.31
CA ILE A 56 -16.99 15.74 -13.21
C ILE A 56 -16.70 16.97 -14.06
N PHE A 57 -16.73 16.81 -15.39
CA PHE A 57 -16.34 17.88 -16.29
C PHE A 57 -17.37 19.03 -16.23
N GLY A 58 -16.88 20.24 -15.96
CA GLY A 58 -17.72 21.43 -15.82
C GLY A 58 -18.45 21.51 -14.47
N ASP A 59 -18.06 20.72 -13.48
CA ASP A 59 -18.64 20.70 -12.14
C ASP A 59 -17.56 20.60 -11.04
N GLU A 60 -17.98 20.68 -9.78
CA GLU A 60 -17.10 20.43 -8.63
C GLU A 60 -16.72 18.95 -8.56
N ALA A 61 -15.43 18.69 -8.34
CA ALA A 61 -14.92 17.34 -8.18
C ALA A 61 -15.39 16.73 -6.86
N ILE A 62 -15.60 15.41 -6.86
CA ILE A 62 -15.88 14.66 -5.64
C ILE A 62 -14.55 14.36 -4.96
N THR A 63 -14.29 15.01 -3.83
CA THR A 63 -13.09 14.77 -3.00
C THR A 63 -13.34 13.69 -1.95
N PHE A 64 -12.45 12.70 -1.92
CA PHE A 64 -12.45 11.62 -0.94
C PHE A 64 -11.62 11.99 0.28
N PRO A 65 -12.05 11.62 1.50
CA PRO A 65 -11.14 11.56 2.64
C PRO A 65 -9.99 10.58 2.37
N ALA A 66 -8.79 10.90 2.84
CA ALA A 66 -7.66 9.97 2.74
C ALA A 66 -7.92 8.70 3.55
N GLY A 67 -7.66 7.55 2.95
CA GLY A 67 -7.90 6.27 3.59
C GLY A 67 -7.70 5.06 2.69
N THR A 68 -8.16 3.93 3.20
CA THR A 68 -8.18 2.65 2.49
C THR A 68 -9.62 2.33 2.15
N TYR A 69 -9.88 2.16 0.85
CA TYR A 69 -11.21 1.92 0.31
C TYR A 69 -11.22 0.67 -0.55
N GLY A 70 -12.22 -0.18 -0.35
CA GLY A 70 -12.57 -1.23 -1.29
C GLY A 70 -13.19 -0.65 -2.57
N THR A 71 -13.20 -1.44 -3.64
CA THR A 71 -13.78 -1.03 -4.93
C THR A 71 -15.25 -0.62 -4.79
N GLU A 72 -16.04 -1.40 -4.06
CA GLU A 72 -17.47 -1.13 -3.83
C GLU A 72 -17.67 0.15 -3.01
N GLU A 73 -16.85 0.36 -1.97
CA GLU A 73 -16.90 1.59 -1.15
C GLU A 73 -16.59 2.84 -1.97
N ILE A 74 -15.66 2.76 -2.94
CA ILE A 74 -15.38 3.86 -3.87
C ILE A 74 -16.61 4.16 -4.72
N PHE A 75 -17.25 3.13 -5.28
CA PHE A 75 -18.44 3.30 -6.12
C PHE A 75 -19.60 3.90 -5.35
N GLU A 76 -19.93 3.34 -4.19
CA GLU A 76 -21.01 3.83 -3.32
C GLU A 76 -20.77 5.29 -2.91
N PHE A 77 -19.52 5.67 -2.63
CA PHE A 77 -19.18 7.04 -2.27
C PHE A 77 -19.46 8.02 -3.43
N ILE A 78 -19.05 7.68 -4.65
CA ILE A 78 -19.29 8.51 -5.84
C ILE A 78 -20.79 8.60 -6.14
N GLU A 79 -21.47 7.45 -6.21
CA GLU A 79 -22.90 7.38 -6.52
C GLU A 79 -23.72 8.19 -5.50
N LYS A 80 -23.40 8.08 -4.21
CA LYS A 80 -24.02 8.89 -3.15
C LYS A 80 -23.79 10.38 -3.34
N ARG A 81 -22.55 10.82 -3.65
CA ARG A 81 -22.24 12.25 -3.79
C ARG A 81 -22.89 12.86 -5.04
N VAL A 82 -23.00 12.08 -6.11
CA VAL A 82 -23.75 12.43 -7.32
C VAL A 82 -25.24 12.57 -6.98
N GLU A 83 -25.81 11.63 -6.25
CA GLU A 83 -27.22 11.68 -5.84
C GLU A 83 -27.53 12.88 -4.93
N GLU A 84 -26.66 13.19 -3.96
CA GLU A 84 -26.78 14.37 -3.11
C GLU A 84 -26.75 15.66 -3.93
N THR A 85 -25.84 15.75 -4.91
CA THR A 85 -25.74 16.89 -5.85
C THR A 85 -26.98 17.02 -6.73
N ARG A 86 -27.51 15.89 -7.22
CA ARG A 86 -28.75 15.83 -8.00
C ARG A 86 -29.93 16.39 -7.20
N ILE A 87 -30.12 15.91 -5.97
CA ILE A 87 -31.21 16.35 -5.09
C ILE A 87 -31.08 17.83 -4.75
N ALA A 88 -29.88 18.29 -4.40
CA ALA A 88 -29.63 19.69 -4.07
C ALA A 88 -29.92 20.65 -5.23
N ARG A 89 -29.82 20.17 -6.48
CA ARG A 89 -30.08 20.95 -7.70
C ARG A 89 -31.48 20.72 -8.29
N ASP A 90 -32.33 19.93 -7.63
CA ASP A 90 -33.66 19.55 -8.11
C ASP A 90 -33.65 18.97 -9.55
N LEU A 91 -32.64 18.15 -9.84
CA LEU A 91 -32.47 17.52 -11.16
C LEU A 91 -33.16 16.16 -11.21
N PRO A 92 -33.83 15.80 -12.33
CA PRO A 92 -34.31 14.44 -12.51
C PRO A 92 -33.14 13.44 -12.63
N PRO A 93 -33.33 12.16 -12.24
CA PRO A 93 -32.28 11.12 -12.35
C PRO A 93 -31.68 10.96 -13.75
N GLU A 94 -32.45 11.24 -14.79
CA GLU A 94 -32.02 11.18 -16.19
C GLU A 94 -30.97 12.25 -16.55
N LYS A 95 -30.81 13.29 -15.72
CA LYS A 95 -29.90 14.41 -15.99
C LYS A 95 -28.63 14.41 -15.14
N HIS A 96 -28.59 13.68 -14.03
CA HIS A 96 -27.41 13.64 -13.17
C HIS A 96 -27.35 12.32 -12.38
N ASN A 97 -26.77 11.30 -13.01
CA ASN A 97 -26.62 9.98 -12.41
C ASN A 97 -25.38 9.28 -12.95
N ILE A 98 -24.87 8.32 -12.18
CA ILE A 98 -23.76 7.45 -12.54
C ILE A 98 -24.03 6.05 -11.99
N LYS A 99 -23.57 5.02 -12.71
CA LYS A 99 -23.60 3.63 -12.22
C LYS A 99 -22.31 2.93 -12.56
N PHE A 100 -21.75 2.23 -11.58
CA PHE A 100 -20.56 1.40 -11.75
C PHE A 100 -20.90 -0.09 -11.82
N SER A 101 -19.98 -0.86 -12.38
CA SER A 101 -19.96 -2.32 -12.34
C SER A 101 -18.53 -2.82 -12.56
N VAL A 102 -18.24 -4.03 -12.11
CA VAL A 102 -16.98 -4.72 -12.45
C VAL A 102 -17.32 -5.92 -13.31
N ASP A 103 -16.61 -6.06 -14.42
CA ASP A 103 -16.67 -7.29 -15.21
C ASP A 103 -16.01 -8.43 -14.41
N SER A 104 -16.81 -9.38 -13.96
CA SER A 104 -16.34 -10.50 -13.12
C SER A 104 -15.35 -11.42 -13.83
N SER A 105 -15.28 -11.39 -15.16
CA SER A 105 -14.35 -12.21 -15.95
C SER A 105 -13.00 -11.53 -16.18
N THR A 106 -12.98 -10.19 -16.24
CA THR A 106 -11.77 -9.43 -16.59
C THR A 106 -11.27 -8.50 -15.49
N GLY A 107 -12.07 -8.24 -14.45
CA GLY A 107 -11.77 -7.30 -13.37
C GLY A 107 -11.81 -5.83 -13.79
N HIS A 108 -12.24 -5.50 -15.02
CA HIS A 108 -12.29 -4.13 -15.50
C HIS A 108 -13.54 -3.41 -14.98
N VAL A 109 -13.35 -2.19 -14.50
CA VAL A 109 -14.45 -1.31 -14.11
C VAL A 109 -15.17 -0.83 -15.36
N ARG A 110 -16.50 -0.85 -15.32
CA ARG A 110 -17.36 -0.20 -16.30
C ARG A 110 -18.27 0.79 -15.62
N PHE A 111 -18.51 1.93 -16.26
CA PHE A 111 -19.51 2.87 -15.78
C PHE A 111 -20.26 3.54 -16.92
N ILE A 112 -21.45 4.04 -16.59
CA ILE A 112 -22.22 4.95 -17.43
C ILE A 112 -22.62 6.15 -16.58
N ALA A 113 -22.47 7.35 -17.11
CA ALA A 113 -22.82 8.60 -16.45
C ALA A 113 -23.61 9.51 -17.40
N THR A 114 -24.52 10.32 -16.88
CA THR A 114 -25.28 11.32 -17.66
C THR A 114 -24.53 12.65 -17.81
N PHE A 115 -23.27 12.68 -17.43
CA PHE A 115 -22.34 13.80 -17.50
C PHE A 115 -20.94 13.31 -17.90
N ASP A 116 -20.13 14.22 -18.42
CA ASP A 116 -18.77 13.92 -18.85
C ASP A 116 -17.87 13.76 -17.60
N VAL A 117 -16.98 12.76 -17.61
CA VAL A 117 -16.05 12.48 -16.51
C VAL A 117 -14.62 12.73 -16.98
N SER A 118 -13.85 13.49 -16.20
CA SER A 118 -12.46 13.79 -16.52
C SER A 118 -11.50 12.88 -15.76
N MET A 119 -10.54 12.29 -16.47
CA MET A 119 -9.40 11.54 -15.92
C MET A 119 -8.07 12.25 -16.21
N MET A 120 -8.12 13.54 -16.56
CA MET A 120 -6.96 14.28 -17.06
C MET A 120 -6.08 14.85 -15.93
N GLU A 121 -6.67 15.03 -14.75
CA GLU A 121 -6.08 15.64 -13.58
C GLU A 121 -5.19 14.66 -12.83
N ASP A 122 -4.04 15.15 -12.34
CA ASP A 122 -3.04 14.30 -11.67
C ASP A 122 -3.52 13.72 -10.34
N ASN A 123 -4.46 14.39 -9.67
CA ASN A 123 -5.05 13.94 -8.41
C ASN A 123 -6.28 13.01 -8.59
N SER A 124 -6.54 12.57 -9.82
CA SER A 124 -7.68 11.71 -10.14
C SER A 124 -7.56 10.32 -9.49
N ILE A 125 -8.67 9.77 -9.03
CA ILE A 125 -8.79 8.37 -8.62
C ILE A 125 -8.79 7.39 -9.81
N GLY A 126 -8.84 7.90 -11.04
CA GLY A 126 -8.88 7.10 -12.28
C GLY A 126 -7.92 5.92 -12.32
N PRO A 127 -6.63 6.07 -11.94
CA PRO A 127 -5.68 4.95 -11.89
C PRO A 127 -6.09 3.79 -10.97
N LEU A 128 -6.77 4.07 -9.85
CA LEU A 128 -7.30 3.03 -8.94
C LEU A 128 -8.41 2.22 -9.61
N LEU A 129 -9.19 2.88 -10.47
CA LEU A 129 -10.28 2.27 -11.25
C LEU A 129 -9.79 1.63 -12.56
N GLY A 130 -8.50 1.70 -12.86
CA GLY A 130 -7.91 1.18 -14.09
C GLY A 130 -7.84 2.15 -15.26
N PHE A 131 -8.27 3.41 -15.10
CA PHE A 131 -8.12 4.50 -16.08
C PHE A 131 -6.75 5.17 -15.93
N THR A 132 -5.73 4.58 -16.54
CA THR A 132 -4.33 5.07 -16.46
C THR A 132 -4.00 6.15 -17.49
N GLN A 133 -4.89 6.38 -18.46
CA GLN A 133 -4.72 7.41 -19.49
C GLN A 133 -5.46 8.68 -19.11
N LYS A 134 -4.84 9.83 -19.41
CA LYS A 134 -5.49 11.14 -19.29
C LYS A 134 -6.50 11.31 -20.41
N VAL A 135 -7.78 11.18 -20.09
CA VAL A 135 -8.86 11.17 -21.07
C VAL A 135 -10.12 11.82 -20.52
N LEU A 136 -10.90 12.44 -21.41
CA LEU A 136 -12.27 12.86 -21.14
C LEU A 136 -13.24 11.76 -21.58
N LEU A 137 -14.06 11.27 -20.67
CA LEU A 137 -15.04 10.20 -20.89
C LEU A 137 -16.42 10.82 -21.08
N LEU A 138 -16.93 10.79 -22.31
CA LEU A 138 -18.17 11.46 -22.68
C LEU A 138 -19.42 10.80 -22.06
N LYS A 139 -20.40 11.60 -21.67
CA LYS A 139 -21.67 11.17 -21.11
C LYS A 139 -22.46 10.22 -22.00
N ASP A 140 -23.43 9.53 -21.39
CA ASP A 140 -24.42 8.67 -22.03
C ASP A 140 -23.79 7.50 -22.82
N MET A 141 -22.54 7.16 -22.50
CA MET A 141 -21.81 6.02 -23.05
C MET A 141 -21.33 5.10 -21.93
N THR A 142 -21.29 3.81 -22.21
CA THR A 142 -20.61 2.85 -21.33
C THR A 142 -19.10 2.93 -21.57
N HIS A 143 -18.37 3.31 -20.54
CA HIS A 143 -16.91 3.29 -20.53
C HIS A 143 -16.42 2.03 -19.85
N THR A 144 -15.37 1.42 -20.39
CA THR A 144 -14.65 0.31 -19.76
C THR A 144 -13.23 0.79 -19.50
N ALA A 145 -12.74 0.60 -18.28
CA ALA A 145 -11.35 0.88 -17.93
C ALA A 145 -10.41 0.07 -18.87
N PRO A 146 -9.25 0.62 -19.26
CA PRO A 146 -8.26 -0.10 -20.07
C PRO A 146 -7.46 -1.14 -19.27
N SER A 147 -7.44 -1.03 -17.94
CA SER A 147 -6.80 -1.97 -17.03
C SER A 147 -7.79 -2.50 -15.99
N PRO A 148 -7.54 -3.69 -15.39
CA PRO A 148 -8.30 -4.14 -14.23
C PRO A 148 -8.21 -3.14 -13.08
N VAL A 149 -9.20 -3.20 -12.18
CA VAL A 149 -9.20 -2.41 -10.95
C VAL A 149 -7.91 -2.64 -10.15
N ASN A 150 -7.32 -1.57 -9.64
CA ASN A 150 -6.04 -1.60 -8.93
C ASN A 150 -6.08 -0.78 -7.64
N ILE A 151 -6.94 -1.22 -6.71
CA ILE A 151 -7.08 -0.60 -5.38
C ILE A 151 -5.90 -0.89 -4.44
N PHE A 152 -5.07 -1.88 -4.75
CA PHE A 152 -3.82 -2.15 -4.05
C PHE A 152 -2.66 -1.58 -4.87
N ASN A 153 -2.26 -0.34 -4.56
CA ASN A 153 -1.17 0.33 -5.27
C ASN A 153 0.24 -0.23 -4.94
N TYR A 154 0.31 -1.35 -4.21
CA TYR A 154 1.50 -2.11 -3.86
C TYR A 154 1.23 -3.61 -4.06
N ASN A 155 2.25 -4.36 -4.45
CA ASN A 155 2.19 -5.82 -4.62
C ASN A 155 2.87 -6.58 -3.48
N SER A 156 3.87 -5.95 -2.85
CA SER A 156 4.66 -6.57 -1.78
C SER A 156 4.97 -5.59 -0.67
N ILE A 157 4.92 -6.07 0.56
CA ILE A 157 5.51 -5.45 1.74
C ILE A 157 6.94 -5.96 1.87
N ASN A 158 7.90 -5.06 1.74
CA ASN A 158 9.32 -5.32 1.88
C ASN A 158 9.80 -4.72 3.20
N ILE A 159 10.49 -5.54 4.00
CA ILE A 159 11.13 -5.10 5.24
C ILE A 159 12.60 -4.91 4.95
N GLU A 160 13.09 -3.68 4.98
CA GLU A 160 14.51 -3.37 4.88
C GLU A 160 15.15 -3.27 6.27
N CYS A 161 16.42 -3.67 6.39
CA CYS A 161 17.16 -3.61 7.64
C CYS A 161 18.60 -3.10 7.41
N ASN A 162 19.03 -2.13 8.23
CA ASN A 162 20.38 -1.56 8.18
C ASN A 162 21.50 -2.53 8.61
N LEU A 163 21.15 -3.66 9.22
CA LEU A 163 22.12 -4.66 9.65
C LEU A 163 22.60 -5.56 8.51
N LEU A 164 21.94 -5.58 7.36
CA LEU A 164 22.27 -6.51 6.29
C LEU A 164 23.60 -6.17 5.61
N ALA A 165 24.40 -7.20 5.36
CA ALA A 165 25.43 -7.16 4.32
C ALA A 165 24.74 -7.04 2.95
N SER A 166 25.42 -6.43 1.97
CA SER A 166 24.91 -6.22 0.61
C SER A 166 24.83 -7.52 -0.22
N ASP A 167 24.33 -8.59 0.37
CA ASP A 167 24.23 -9.94 -0.20
C ASP A 167 22.86 -10.19 -0.85
N SER A 168 21.94 -9.22 -0.80
CA SER A 168 20.66 -9.27 -1.49
C SER A 168 20.61 -8.26 -2.64
N TYR A 169 19.82 -8.54 -3.68
CA TYR A 169 19.67 -7.66 -4.83
C TYR A 169 18.19 -7.40 -5.14
N PHE A 170 17.86 -6.17 -5.47
CA PHE A 170 16.57 -5.76 -6.02
C PHE A 170 16.82 -5.18 -7.42
N ASN A 171 16.27 -5.82 -8.46
CA ASN A 171 16.48 -5.42 -9.87
C ASN A 171 17.95 -5.09 -10.22
N SER A 172 18.86 -6.03 -9.94
CA SER A 172 20.32 -5.92 -10.18
C SER A 172 21.07 -4.90 -9.32
N SER A 173 20.40 -4.21 -8.39
CA SER A 173 21.03 -3.29 -7.45
C SER A 173 21.14 -3.94 -6.07
N PRO A 174 22.24 -3.75 -5.31
CA PRO A 174 22.34 -4.20 -3.94
C PRO A 174 21.16 -3.71 -3.10
N SER A 175 20.63 -4.58 -2.26
CA SER A 175 19.42 -4.35 -1.49
C SER A 175 19.66 -4.64 -0.02
N THR A 176 18.88 -3.95 0.81
CA THR A 176 18.80 -4.16 2.25
C THR A 176 17.46 -4.79 2.63
N ILE A 177 16.72 -5.38 1.69
CA ILE A 177 15.47 -6.09 1.94
C ILE A 177 15.79 -7.41 2.66
N LEU A 178 15.34 -7.50 3.92
CA LEU A 178 15.42 -8.68 4.76
C LEU A 178 14.40 -9.75 4.35
N HIS A 179 13.17 -9.31 4.06
CA HIS A 179 12.07 -10.20 3.74
C HIS A 179 11.03 -9.47 2.89
N SER A 180 10.45 -10.17 1.92
CA SER A 180 9.38 -9.70 1.05
C SER A 180 8.18 -10.63 1.13
N PHE A 181 6.97 -10.09 1.24
CA PHE A 181 5.73 -10.86 1.23
C PHE A 181 4.56 -10.01 0.74
N ASN A 182 3.52 -10.62 0.21
CA ASN A 182 2.23 -9.97 -0.04
C ASN A 182 1.28 -10.24 1.15
N PRO A 183 0.49 -9.26 1.60
CA PRO A 183 -0.56 -9.54 2.58
C PRO A 183 -1.61 -10.47 1.94
N ASP A 184 -1.98 -11.52 2.66
CA ASP A 184 -2.99 -12.51 2.26
C ASP A 184 -4.33 -12.26 2.99
N VAL A 185 -4.66 -10.98 3.17
CA VAL A 185 -5.86 -10.55 3.89
C VAL A 185 -6.47 -9.34 3.21
N ASP A 186 -7.79 -9.23 3.29
CA ASP A 186 -8.52 -8.07 2.76
C ASP A 186 -8.17 -6.78 3.52
N ILE A 187 -8.60 -5.66 2.93
CA ILE A 187 -8.53 -4.33 3.55
C ILE A 187 -9.19 -4.37 4.94
N ASN A 188 -8.62 -3.65 5.90
CA ASN A 188 -9.06 -3.56 7.30
C ASN A 188 -8.91 -4.85 8.15
N TYR A 189 -8.36 -5.94 7.61
CA TYR A 189 -8.05 -7.14 8.38
C TYR A 189 -6.64 -7.09 8.99
N ARG A 190 -6.41 -7.89 10.03
CA ARG A 190 -5.10 -7.99 10.67
C ARG A 190 -4.12 -8.77 9.79
N ILE A 191 -2.96 -8.18 9.51
CA ILE A 191 -1.82 -8.84 8.89
C ILE A 191 -0.99 -9.50 9.99
N ILE A 192 -0.82 -10.82 9.91
CA ILE A 192 0.15 -11.57 10.72
C ILE A 192 0.96 -12.42 9.75
N HIS A 193 2.23 -12.09 9.57
CA HIS A 193 3.11 -12.83 8.67
C HIS A 193 4.29 -13.40 9.46
N SER A 194 4.48 -14.71 9.40
CA SER A 194 5.59 -15.42 10.04
C SER A 194 6.22 -16.39 9.04
N PRO A 195 7.38 -16.05 8.46
CA PRO A 195 8.06 -16.92 7.49
C PRO A 195 8.34 -18.31 8.05
N SER A 196 8.11 -19.36 7.25
CA SER A 196 8.44 -20.74 7.60
C SER A 196 8.94 -21.49 6.36
N PRO A 197 10.24 -21.84 6.28
CA PRO A 197 11.29 -21.54 7.25
C PRO A 197 11.71 -20.06 7.24
N ILE A 198 12.34 -19.60 8.33
CA ILE A 198 12.97 -18.27 8.39
C ILE A 198 14.24 -18.28 7.54
N VAL A 199 14.36 -17.30 6.63
CA VAL A 199 15.59 -17.05 5.87
C VAL A 199 16.47 -16.10 6.67
N TYR A 200 17.74 -16.48 6.87
CA TYR A 200 18.72 -15.67 7.60
C TYR A 200 19.74 -15.09 6.63
N LEU A 201 19.84 -13.77 6.62
CA LEU A 201 20.81 -13.03 5.82
C LEU A 201 21.95 -12.53 6.69
N ARG A 202 23.18 -12.55 6.15
CA ARG A 202 24.38 -12.13 6.88
C ARG A 202 24.29 -10.66 7.29
N ILE A 203 24.80 -10.37 8.48
CA ILE A 203 24.90 -9.00 8.97
C ILE A 203 26.24 -8.35 8.60
N ASN A 204 26.28 -7.03 8.57
CA ASN A 204 27.43 -6.22 8.14
C ASN A 204 28.36 -5.74 9.28
N ARG A 205 28.08 -6.10 10.54
CA ARG A 205 28.82 -5.58 11.71
C ARG A 205 28.78 -6.55 12.90
N ASN A 206 29.81 -6.46 13.75
CA ASN A 206 29.94 -7.29 14.96
C ASN A 206 29.48 -6.58 16.24
N VAL A 207 29.16 -5.29 16.18
CA VAL A 207 28.58 -4.52 17.29
C VAL A 207 27.22 -4.02 16.86
N ILE A 208 26.18 -4.36 17.61
CA ILE A 208 24.81 -3.90 17.37
C ILE A 208 24.41 -2.95 18.49
N ASP A 209 24.49 -1.66 18.21
CA ASP A 209 24.06 -0.54 19.04
C ASP A 209 22.85 0.21 18.45
N PHE A 210 22.52 -0.05 17.19
CA PHE A 210 21.43 0.62 16.47
C PHE A 210 20.82 -0.26 15.37
N ILE A 211 19.50 -0.45 15.45
CA ILE A 211 18.68 -1.15 14.45
C ILE A 211 17.74 -0.13 13.82
N GLN A 212 17.65 -0.13 12.49
CA GLN A 212 16.66 0.61 11.73
C GLN A 212 15.98 -0.33 10.75
N LEU A 213 14.65 -0.23 10.69
CA LEU A 213 13.80 -0.94 9.75
C LEU A 213 13.02 0.06 8.90
N ARG A 214 12.85 -0.29 7.62
CA ARG A 214 11.93 0.41 6.72
C ARG A 214 10.92 -0.59 6.16
N VAL A 215 9.65 -0.22 6.16
CA VAL A 215 8.57 -1.00 5.55
C VAL A 215 8.16 -0.29 4.26
N VAL A 216 8.51 -0.91 3.13
CA VAL A 216 8.40 -0.29 1.80
C VAL A 216 7.62 -1.18 0.82
N ASP A 217 7.09 -0.57 -0.23
CA ASP A 217 6.48 -1.30 -1.36
C ASP A 217 7.56 -1.90 -2.30
N GLU A 218 7.14 -2.52 -3.40
CA GLU A 218 8.03 -3.03 -4.45
C GLU A 218 8.83 -1.94 -5.19
N ARG A 219 8.58 -0.65 -4.93
CA ARG A 219 9.25 0.48 -5.56
C ARG A 219 10.19 1.20 -4.60
N GLY A 220 10.29 0.73 -3.35
CA GLY A 220 11.09 1.33 -2.28
C GLY A 220 10.42 2.52 -1.58
N SER A 221 9.14 2.79 -1.86
CA SER A 221 8.37 3.84 -1.20
C SER A 221 7.87 3.36 0.15
N LEU A 222 7.94 4.21 1.18
CA LEU A 222 7.38 3.87 2.49
C LEU A 222 5.87 3.63 2.38
N LEU A 223 5.42 2.51 2.93
CA LEU A 223 4.00 2.20 3.04
C LEU A 223 3.37 3.07 4.15
N ASP A 224 2.16 3.56 3.93
CA ASP A 224 1.44 4.36 4.94
C ASP A 224 0.31 3.53 5.56
N PHE A 225 0.55 3.03 6.76
CA PHE A 225 -0.42 2.27 7.56
C PHE A 225 -1.39 3.17 8.36
N ARG A 226 -1.45 4.47 8.05
CA ARG A 226 -2.38 5.43 8.69
C ARG A 226 -2.21 5.54 10.20
N LYS A 227 -0.95 5.56 10.66
CA LYS A 227 -0.56 5.61 12.09
C LYS A 227 -1.02 4.40 12.92
N GLU A 228 -1.34 3.29 12.26
CA GLU A 228 -1.57 2.01 12.91
C GLU A 228 -0.25 1.39 13.40
N ASN A 229 -0.32 0.54 14.43
CA ASN A 229 0.88 0.03 15.08
C ASN A 229 1.48 -1.18 14.34
N ILE A 230 2.60 -0.94 13.67
CA ILE A 230 3.40 -1.95 13.00
C ILE A 230 4.33 -2.58 14.03
N THR A 231 4.38 -3.90 14.11
CA THR A 231 5.31 -4.64 14.98
C THR A 231 6.11 -5.66 14.19
N ILE A 232 7.44 -5.59 14.31
CA ILE A 232 8.39 -6.47 13.62
C ILE A 232 9.26 -7.15 14.65
N VAL A 233 9.32 -8.48 14.58
CA VAL A 233 10.19 -9.32 15.39
C VAL A 233 11.28 -9.90 14.48
N LEU A 234 12.53 -9.56 14.78
CA LEU A 234 13.71 -10.10 14.13
C LEU A 234 14.32 -11.19 15.02
N GLU A 235 14.94 -12.19 14.38
CA GLU A 235 15.74 -13.20 15.05
C GLU A 235 17.17 -13.17 14.55
N LEU A 236 18.13 -13.02 15.47
CA LEU A 236 19.56 -13.08 15.22
C LEU A 236 20.10 -14.43 15.67
N ILE A 237 20.83 -15.11 14.78
CA ILE A 237 21.50 -16.38 15.06
C ILE A 237 22.97 -16.31 14.70
N ARG A 238 23.77 -17.19 15.33
CA ARG A 238 25.10 -17.53 14.84
C ARG A 238 24.95 -18.51 13.70
N LEU A 239 25.48 -18.18 12.53
CA LEU A 239 25.59 -19.10 11.38
C LEU A 239 26.74 -20.09 11.68
N GLN A 240 26.58 -21.33 11.23
CA GLN A 240 27.57 -22.40 11.48
C GLN A 240 28.89 -22.12 10.76
#